data_AF-A0ABC8UMN9-F1
#
_entry.id   AF-A0ABC8UMN9-F1
#
_cell.length_a   1.000
_cell.length_b   1.000
_cell.length_c   1.000
_cell.angle_alpha   90.00
_cell.angle_beta   90.00
_cell.angle_gamma   90.00
#
_symmetry.space_group_name_H-M   'P 1'
#
loop_
_entity.id
_entity.type
_entity.pdbx_description
1 polymer ?
#
loop_
_entity_poly.entity_id
_entity_poly.type
_entity_poly.pdbx_seq_one_letter_code
_entity_poly.pdbx_strand_id
1 'polypeptide(L)'
;MARISRTFSPAHLGCGFYLQEVDDLMICRFLRAHDLDIEKASDLFLKYLRWRREFVPARSISPSEIPNDLAHHKMYMQGVDKKGRPIVVCFGSQH
;
A
#
# COMPACT_ATOMS: atom_id res chain seq x y z
N MET A 1 -2.62 43.60 18.70
CA MET A 1 -1.92 42.51 17.97
C MET A 1 -2.61 41.19 18.28
N ALA A 2 -3.66 40.85 17.52
CA ALA A 2 -4.53 39.72 17.81
C ALA A 2 -4.04 38.43 17.15
N ARG A 3 -3.94 37.39 17.98
CA ARG A 3 -3.56 36.01 17.70
C ARG A 3 -4.70 35.33 16.91
N ILE A 4 -4.45 34.90 15.68
CA ILE A 4 -5.37 34.00 14.94
C ILE A 4 -4.82 32.59 15.08
N SER A 5 -5.39 31.85 16.04
CA SER A 5 -5.30 30.40 16.13
C SER A 5 -5.95 29.76 14.90
N ARG A 6 -5.15 29.13 14.03
CA ARG A 6 -5.66 28.25 12.99
C ARG A 6 -6.07 26.92 13.62
N THR A 7 -7.33 26.79 14.01
CA THR A 7 -7.97 25.49 14.23
C THR A 7 -8.15 24.82 12.88
N PHE A 8 -7.38 23.76 12.61
CA PHE A 8 -7.54 22.93 11.42
C PHE A 8 -8.65 21.90 11.73
N SER A 9 -9.86 22.12 11.22
CA SER A 9 -10.96 21.16 11.26
C SER A 9 -11.07 20.46 9.91
N PRO A 10 -10.93 19.12 9.81
CA PRO A 10 -11.10 18.41 8.56
C PRO A 10 -12.49 17.78 8.54
N ALA A 11 -13.47 18.49 8.01
CA ALA A 11 -14.71 17.88 7.57
C ALA A 11 -15.11 18.51 6.24
N HIS A 12 -15.65 17.66 5.36
CA HIS A 12 -16.30 18.01 4.09
C HIS A 12 -15.38 18.12 2.86
N LEU A 13 -14.73 17.02 2.48
CA LEU A 13 -14.59 16.68 1.06
C LEU A 13 -14.77 15.16 0.86
N GLY A 14 -15.92 14.81 0.30
CA GLY A 14 -16.06 13.70 -0.65
C GLY A 14 -15.99 12.28 -0.08
N CYS A 15 -17.14 11.79 0.39
CA CYS A 15 -17.47 10.38 0.24
C CYS A 15 -17.45 10.04 -1.26
N GLY A 16 -16.32 9.51 -1.72
CA GLY A 16 -16.15 8.87 -3.03
C GLY A 16 -15.79 7.40 -2.81
N PHE A 17 -16.65 6.66 -2.12
CA PHE A 17 -16.59 5.19 -2.08
C PHE A 17 -17.01 4.62 -3.45
N TYR A 18 -16.16 4.85 -4.46
CA TYR A 18 -16.09 4.02 -5.65
C TYR A 18 -14.67 3.47 -5.70
N LEU A 19 -14.45 2.38 -4.97
CA LEU A 19 -13.29 1.52 -5.17
C LEU A 19 -13.43 0.92 -6.57
N GLN A 20 -12.80 1.53 -7.57
CA GLN A 20 -12.49 0.81 -8.81
C GLN A 20 -11.62 -0.37 -8.39
N GLU A 21 -12.14 -1.58 -8.58
CA GLU A 21 -11.52 -2.83 -8.11
C GLU A 21 -10.13 -3.06 -8.75
N VAL A 22 -9.78 -2.25 -9.76
CA VAL A 22 -8.48 -2.11 -10.40
C VAL A 22 -8.36 -0.66 -10.90
N ASP A 23 -7.38 0.10 -10.42
CA ASP A 23 -7.07 1.46 -10.93
C ASP A 23 -5.96 1.38 -12.01
N ASP A 24 -5.87 2.36 -12.90
CA ASP A 24 -4.86 2.44 -13.97
C ASP A 24 -3.44 2.39 -13.38
N LEU A 25 -3.25 3.01 -12.21
CA LEU A 25 -1.99 2.95 -11.47
C LEU A 25 -1.67 1.53 -10.98
N MET A 26 -2.67 0.71 -10.68
CA MET A 26 -2.47 -0.69 -10.32
C MET A 26 -1.97 -1.48 -11.53
N ILE A 27 -2.63 -1.36 -12.68
CA ILE A 27 -2.25 -2.05 -13.93
C ILE A 27 -0.83 -1.66 -14.34
N CYS A 28 -0.51 -0.37 -14.26
CA CYS A 28 0.81 0.17 -14.57
C CYS A 28 1.94 -0.46 -13.72
N ARG A 29 1.69 -0.92 -12.49
CA ARG A 29 2.71 -1.61 -11.67
C ARG A 29 3.12 -2.95 -12.27
N PHE A 30 2.17 -3.72 -12.80
CA PHE A 30 2.44 -5.03 -13.41
C PHE A 30 3.14 -4.87 -14.76
N LEU A 31 2.72 -3.90 -15.56
CA LEU A 31 3.39 -3.57 -16.83
C LEU A 31 4.83 -3.13 -16.60
N ARG A 32 5.09 -2.23 -15.63
CA ARG A 32 6.45 -1.78 -15.30
C ARG A 32 7.34 -2.90 -14.75
N ALA A 33 6.76 -3.88 -14.06
CA ALA A 33 7.51 -5.02 -13.52
C ALA A 33 7.99 -6.00 -14.60
N HIS A 34 7.37 -5.96 -15.79
CA HIS A 34 7.66 -6.86 -16.91
C HIS A 34 8.00 -6.11 -18.21
N ASP A 35 8.60 -4.92 -18.10
CA ASP A 35 9.08 -4.14 -19.26
C ASP A 35 7.99 -3.87 -20.34
N LEU A 36 6.75 -3.68 -19.88
CA LEU A 36 5.56 -3.47 -20.72
C LEU A 36 5.16 -4.69 -21.58
N ASP A 37 5.67 -5.89 -21.28
CA ASP A 37 5.22 -7.15 -21.88
C ASP A 37 3.81 -7.48 -21.38
N ILE A 38 2.83 -7.37 -22.29
CA ILE A 38 1.41 -7.51 -21.98
C ILE A 38 1.09 -8.91 -21.45
N GLU A 39 1.65 -9.96 -22.06
CA GLU A 39 1.34 -11.35 -21.70
C GLU A 39 1.87 -11.66 -20.30
N LYS A 40 3.15 -11.34 -20.04
CA LYS A 40 3.75 -11.58 -18.73
C LYS A 40 3.10 -10.75 -17.62
N ALA A 41 2.79 -9.48 -17.91
CA ALA A 41 2.12 -8.61 -16.95
C ALA A 41 0.70 -9.10 -16.63
N SER A 42 -0.05 -9.55 -17.64
CA SER A 42 -1.41 -10.08 -17.46
C SER A 42 -1.41 -11.37 -16.64
N ASP A 43 -0.47 -12.28 -16.91
CA ASP A 43 -0.30 -13.52 -16.13
C ASP A 43 0.02 -13.23 -14.66
N LEU A 44 0.94 -12.28 -14.39
CA LEU A 44 1.26 -11.88 -13.03
C LEU A 44 0.07 -11.22 -12.33
N PHE A 45 -0.65 -10.35 -13.05
CA PHE A 45 -1.83 -9.68 -12.54
C PHE A 45 -2.93 -10.66 -12.12
N LEU A 46 -3.22 -11.67 -12.95
CA LEU A 46 -4.19 -12.71 -12.62
C LEU A 46 -3.77 -13.55 -11.41
N LYS A 47 -2.47 -13.86 -11.28
CA LYS A 47 -1.93 -14.54 -10.08
C LYS A 47 -2.12 -13.68 -8.83
N TYR A 48 -1.82 -12.39 -8.92
CA TYR A 48 -2.02 -11.43 -7.83
C TYR A 48 -3.49 -11.34 -7.41
N LEU A 49 -4.43 -11.26 -8.35
CA LEU A 49 -5.86 -11.18 -8.04
C LEU A 49 -6.37 -12.45 -7.32
N ARG A 50 -5.91 -13.64 -7.72
CA ARG A 50 -6.23 -14.89 -7.01
C ARG A 50 -5.72 -14.85 -5.58
N TRP A 51 -4.44 -14.54 -5.39
CA TRP A 51 -3.84 -14.43 -4.06
C TRP A 51 -4.58 -13.39 -3.19
N ARG A 52 -4.95 -12.23 -3.75
CA ARG A 52 -5.68 -11.19 -3.01
C ARG A 52 -7.05 -11.66 -2.52
N ARG A 53 -7.79 -12.40 -3.35
CA ARG A 53 -9.11 -12.93 -2.97
C ARG A 53 -9.00 -14.00 -1.88
N GLU A 54 -7.96 -14.82 -1.95
CA GLU A 54 -7.71 -15.90 -0.98
C GLU A 54 -7.19 -15.36 0.36
N PHE A 55 -6.22 -14.44 0.32
CA PHE A 55 -5.48 -14.02 1.51
C PHE A 55 -6.02 -12.73 2.15
N VAL A 56 -6.70 -11.88 1.38
CA VAL A 56 -7.26 -10.60 1.86
C VAL A 56 -8.75 -10.48 1.48
N PRO A 57 -9.61 -11.37 2.01
CA PRO A 57 -11.02 -11.44 1.63
C PRO A 57 -11.79 -10.16 1.99
N ALA A 58 -11.39 -9.46 3.06
CA ALA A 58 -11.98 -8.18 3.47
C ALA A 58 -11.48 -6.96 2.65
N ARG A 59 -10.78 -7.18 1.53
CA ARG A 59 -10.13 -6.17 0.64
C ARG A 59 -9.02 -5.34 1.30
N SER A 60 -8.98 -5.21 2.62
CA SER A 60 -7.91 -4.59 3.39
C SER A 60 -7.70 -5.36 4.69
N ILE A 61 -6.48 -5.26 5.22
CA ILE A 61 -6.16 -5.75 6.56
C ILE A 61 -6.16 -4.52 7.48
N SER A 62 -6.99 -4.51 8.50
CA SER A 62 -7.06 -3.43 9.49
C SER A 62 -5.89 -3.56 10.47
N PRO A 63 -5.28 -2.44 10.94
CA PRO A 63 -4.30 -2.49 12.02
C PRO A 63 -4.79 -3.22 13.28
N SER A 64 -6.11 -3.18 13.54
CA SER A 64 -6.73 -3.90 14.66
C SER A 64 -6.70 -5.43 14.53
N GLU A 65 -6.51 -5.96 13.31
CA GLU A 65 -6.41 -7.40 13.06
C GLU A 65 -4.98 -7.92 13.31
N ILE A 66 -3.98 -7.04 13.26
CA ILE A 66 -2.56 -7.36 13.40
C ILE A 66 -1.84 -6.52 14.49
N PRO A 67 -2.43 -6.32 15.68
CA PRO A 67 -1.89 -5.41 16.69
C PRO A 67 -0.52 -5.87 17.21
N ASN A 68 -0.33 -7.18 17.38
CA ASN A 68 0.95 -7.73 17.84
C ASN A 68 2.03 -7.51 16.77
N ASP A 69 1.78 -7.88 15.51
CA ASP A 69 2.75 -7.72 14.41
C ASP A 69 3.22 -6.27 14.24
N LEU A 70 2.32 -5.30 14.46
CA LEU A 70 2.64 -3.88 14.43
C LEU A 70 3.44 -3.46 15.67
N ALA A 71 3.07 -3.93 16.86
CA ALA A 71 3.74 -3.61 18.11
C ALA A 71 5.19 -4.11 18.17
N HIS A 72 5.53 -5.19 17.46
CA HIS A 72 6.91 -5.69 17.38
C HIS A 72 7.87 -4.72 16.66
N HIS A 73 7.35 -3.75 15.89
CA HIS A 73 8.15 -2.80 15.10
C HIS A 73 9.30 -3.48 14.31
N LYS A 74 8.98 -4.63 13.70
CA LYS A 74 9.97 -5.48 13.02
C LYS A 74 10.41 -4.96 11.65
N MET A 75 9.68 -4.02 11.06
CA MET A 75 9.86 -3.52 9.70
C MET A 75 9.88 -1.99 9.67
N TYR A 76 10.88 -1.42 8.99
CA TYR A 76 11.04 0.03 8.85
C TYR A 76 11.28 0.43 7.39
N MET A 77 10.65 1.52 6.96
CA MET A 77 10.94 2.19 5.69
C MET A 77 12.03 3.23 5.89
N GLN A 78 13.23 2.99 5.36
CA GLN A 78 14.43 3.82 5.59
C GLN A 78 14.79 4.72 4.39
N GLY A 79 13.80 5.10 3.58
CA GLY A 79 13.99 5.94 2.40
C GLY A 79 14.26 5.14 1.12
N VAL A 80 15.10 5.69 0.25
CA VAL A 80 15.41 5.13 -1.08
C VAL A 80 16.92 4.99 -1.29
N ASP A 81 17.31 4.02 -2.11
CA ASP A 81 18.71 3.84 -2.49
C ASP A 81 19.16 4.83 -3.59
N LYS A 82 20.42 4.73 -4.02
CA LYS A 82 21.00 5.58 -5.08
C LYS A 82 20.29 5.46 -6.44
N LYS A 83 19.50 4.41 -6.65
CA LYS A 83 18.71 4.16 -7.87
C LYS A 83 17.23 4.49 -7.66
N GLY A 84 16.86 5.10 -6.53
CA GLY A 84 15.48 5.46 -6.21
C GLY A 84 14.60 4.28 -5.77
N ARG A 85 15.18 3.11 -5.45
CA ARG A 85 14.43 1.94 -4.99
C ARG A 85 14.15 2.06 -3.50
N PRO A 86 12.92 1.82 -3.02
CA PRO A 86 12.59 1.90 -1.60
C PRO A 86 13.37 0.85 -0.79
N ILE A 87 13.87 1.25 0.38
CA ILE A 87 14.62 0.39 1.31
C ILE A 87 13.72 0.02 2.48
N VAL A 88 13.54 -1.29 2.67
CA VAL A 88 12.87 -1.87 3.83
C VAL A 88 13.90 -2.60 4.67
N VAL A 89 13.95 -2.31 5.97
CA VAL A 89 14.82 -2.98 6.95
C VAL A 89 13.96 -3.82 7.88
N CYS A 90 14.32 -5.10 8.02
CA CYS A 90 13.60 -6.07 8.85
C CYS A 90 14.50 -6.64 9.95
N PHE A 91 14.05 -6.64 11.20
CA PHE A 91 14.76 -7.23 12.33
C PHE A 91 14.16 -8.60 12.68
N GLY A 92 14.77 -9.67 12.17
CA GLY A 92 14.31 -11.04 12.43
C GLY A 92 14.43 -11.50 13.89
N SER A 93 15.27 -10.83 14.69
CA SER A 93 15.49 -11.14 16.11
C SER A 93 14.35 -10.66 17.03
N GLN A 94 13.36 -9.93 16.51
CA GLN A 94 12.22 -9.41 17.28
C GLN A 94 11.00 -10.34 17.21
N HIS A 95 11.23 -11.65 17.11
CA HIS A 95 10.20 -12.68 17.00
C HIS A 95 9.70 -13.17 18.36
#